data_AF-A0A3C0C755-F1
#
_entry.id   AF-A0A3C0C755-F1
#
_cell.length_a   1.000
_cell.length_b   1.000
_cell.length_c   1.000
_cell.angle_alpha   90.00
_cell.angle_beta   90.00
_cell.angle_gamma   90.00
#
_symmetry.space_group_name_H-M   'P 1'
#
loop_
_entity.id
_entity.type
_entity.pdbx_description
1 polymer ?
#
loop_
_entity_poly.entity_id
_entity_poly.type
_entity_poly.pdbx_seq_one_letter_code
_entity_poly.pdbx_strand_id
1 'polypeptide(L)'
;MRILPAKEMECRQRELRILILLALIVWIKFFVVDYMVADVLNWPSFGSMKAHPVRHTLRAIAVAIPSLAAILSVIIPVSIVPAKYRSRALLMIDILFSVLVLTDVLFIRYYSDIFIFHDILLLPQTGLIAKSIWSLLKLRDVLIFADIPLIMWMLKRERIALCFEKISRKRISVSLFILFLAVSVQVFAGWRLREERPNIMSAMYDRLSVCAWVSTASFHWGDVISLTVKAFEPDNVPQRKIDELRGWFDKRIKTNKTPPARGKNLIMIQCEALQQFVV
;
A
#
# COMPACT_ATOMS: atom_id res chain seq x y z
N MET A 1 16.81 18.67 -34.46
CA MET A 1 15.90 19.39 -33.54
C MET A 1 14.60 19.66 -34.31
N ARG A 2 13.51 18.94 -34.03
CA ARG A 2 12.22 19.19 -34.71
C ARG A 2 11.55 20.34 -33.96
N ILE A 3 11.40 21.50 -34.60
CA ILE A 3 10.66 22.63 -34.03
C ILE A 3 9.20 22.20 -34.00
N LEU A 4 8.70 21.83 -32.81
CA LEU A 4 7.29 21.53 -32.63
C LEU A 4 6.51 22.84 -32.84
N PRO A 5 5.39 22.83 -33.57
CA PRO A 5 4.54 24.01 -33.67
C PRO A 5 4.16 24.49 -32.26
N ALA A 6 4.12 25.81 -32.03
CA ALA A 6 3.97 26.41 -30.70
C ALA A 6 2.81 25.80 -29.87
N LYS A 7 1.72 25.43 -30.55
CA LYS A 7 0.54 24.79 -29.96
C LYS A 7 0.81 23.38 -29.38
N GLU A 8 1.69 22.59 -29.99
CA GLU A 8 2.09 21.27 -29.49
C GLU A 8 3.00 21.38 -28.26
N MET A 9 3.89 22.38 -28.21
CA MET A 9 4.69 22.63 -27.00
C MET A 9 3.83 23.05 -25.81
N GLU A 10 2.85 23.93 -26.04
CA GLU A 10 1.96 24.41 -24.98
C GLU A 10 1.10 23.27 -24.41
N CYS A 11 0.54 22.41 -25.28
CA CYS A 11 -0.13 21.16 -24.90
C CYS A 11 0.72 20.30 -23.96
N ARG A 12 1.96 20.04 -24.39
CA ARG A 12 2.90 19.17 -23.70
C ARG A 12 3.26 19.70 -22.32
N GLN A 13 3.42 21.01 -22.21
CA GLN A 13 3.71 21.67 -20.94
C GLN A 13 2.53 21.60 -19.97
N ARG A 14 1.29 21.81 -20.44
CA ARG A 14 0.07 21.67 -19.61
C ARG A 14 -0.11 20.24 -19.12
N GLU A 15 0.07 19.26 -19.99
CA GLU A 15 -0.01 17.85 -19.62
C GLU A 15 1.03 17.49 -18.54
N LEU A 16 2.29 17.90 -18.73
CA LEU A 16 3.35 17.64 -17.76
C LEU A 16 3.05 18.29 -16.41
N ARG A 17 2.53 19.53 -16.40
CA ARG A 17 2.12 20.22 -15.17
C ARG A 17 1.07 19.42 -14.41
N ILE A 18 0.07 18.86 -15.10
CA ILE A 18 -0.97 18.05 -14.45
C ILE A 18 -0.42 16.75 -13.90
N LEU A 19 0.46 16.06 -14.64
CA LEU A 19 1.10 14.84 -14.13
C LEU A 19 1.92 15.11 -12.87
N ILE A 20 2.67 16.21 -12.85
CA ILE A 20 3.45 16.64 -11.68
C ILE A 20 2.54 17.01 -10.52
N LEU A 21 1.51 17.82 -10.75
CA LEU A 21 0.55 18.23 -9.72
C LEU A 21 -0.16 17.01 -9.12
N LEU A 22 -0.63 16.08 -9.96
CA LEU A 22 -1.26 14.85 -9.51
C LEU A 22 -0.31 14.01 -8.66
N ALA A 23 0.92 13.79 -9.14
CA ALA A 23 1.91 13.01 -8.40
C ALA A 23 2.24 13.64 -7.03
N LEU A 24 2.37 14.97 -6.98
CA LEU A 24 2.61 15.70 -5.73
C LEU A 24 1.43 15.61 -4.76
N ILE A 25 0.20 15.76 -5.25
CA ILE A 25 -1.00 15.69 -4.41
C ILE A 25 -1.16 14.27 -3.84
N VAL A 26 -1.05 13.24 -4.67
CA VAL A 26 -1.09 11.84 -4.22
C VAL A 26 0.04 11.56 -3.23
N TRP A 27 1.24 12.09 -3.47
CA TRP A 27 2.37 11.93 -2.56
C TRP A 27 2.14 12.60 -1.21
N ILE A 28 1.52 13.79 -1.17
CA ILE A 28 1.12 14.43 0.08
C ILE A 28 0.12 13.56 0.85
N LYS A 29 -0.85 12.93 0.17
CA LYS A 29 -1.81 12.01 0.81
C LYS A 29 -1.09 10.83 1.47
N PHE A 30 -0.17 10.18 0.77
CA PHE A 30 0.63 9.08 1.35
C PHE A 30 1.58 9.54 2.44
N PHE A 31 2.14 10.75 2.34
CA PHE A 31 2.96 11.34 3.40
C PHE A 31 2.18 11.48 4.72
N VAL A 32 0.89 11.83 4.66
CA VAL A 32 0.02 11.86 5.84
C VAL A 32 -0.13 10.47 6.46
N VAL A 33 -0.28 9.42 5.64
CA VAL A 33 -0.34 8.05 6.14
C VAL A 33 1.00 7.63 6.74
N ASP A 34 2.12 7.90 6.08
CA ASP A 34 3.48 7.62 6.58
C ASP A 34 3.78 8.34 7.91
N TYR A 35 3.22 9.53 8.11
CA TYR A 35 3.25 10.24 9.39
C TYR A 35 2.43 9.51 10.46
N MET A 36 1.22 9.05 10.13
CA MET A 36 0.37 8.28 11.06
C MET A 36 1.00 6.94 11.45
N VAL A 37 1.66 6.25 10.51
CA VAL A 37 2.44 5.04 10.81
C VAL A 37 3.55 5.35 11.81
N ALA A 38 4.27 6.47 11.62
CA ALA A 38 5.30 6.88 12.55
C ALA A 38 4.75 7.24 13.94
N ASP A 39 3.54 7.81 14.01
CA ASP A 39 2.82 8.14 15.25
C ASP A 39 2.47 6.86 16.03
N VAL A 40 1.82 5.90 15.37
CA VAL A 40 1.42 4.61 15.97
C VAL A 40 2.61 3.82 16.49
N LEU A 41 3.68 3.71 15.70
CA LEU A 41 4.87 2.98 16.10
C LEU A 41 5.66 3.66 17.22
N ASN A 42 5.40 4.95 17.50
CA ASN A 42 6.20 5.78 18.40
C ASN A 42 7.71 5.63 18.12
N TRP A 43 8.08 5.48 16.84
CA TRP A 43 9.36 4.91 16.44
C TRP A 43 10.56 5.74 16.94
N PRO A 44 11.61 5.13 17.51
CA PRO A 44 12.77 5.84 18.05
C PRO A 44 13.77 6.17 16.94
N SER A 45 13.38 6.95 15.92
CA SER A 45 14.26 7.19 14.77
C SER A 45 15.33 8.24 15.01
N PHE A 46 15.21 9.13 16.00
CA PHE A 46 16.13 10.26 16.12
C PHE A 46 16.38 10.67 17.57
N GLY A 47 16.98 9.78 18.36
CA GLY A 47 17.50 10.10 19.69
C GLY A 47 16.46 10.64 20.66
N SER A 48 16.92 11.14 21.80
CA SER A 48 16.19 11.65 22.97
C SER A 48 15.33 12.90 22.74
N MET A 49 14.81 13.11 21.52
CA MET A 49 14.02 14.27 21.15
C MET A 49 12.59 14.14 21.67
N LYS A 50 12.22 14.99 22.64
CA LYS A 50 10.90 14.99 23.30
C LYS A 50 9.76 15.54 22.41
N ALA A 51 10.09 16.18 21.30
CA ALA A 51 9.10 16.79 20.40
C ALA A 51 8.53 15.73 19.43
N HIS A 52 7.44 15.08 19.84
CA HIS A 52 6.77 14.03 19.06
C HIS A 52 6.53 14.40 17.57
N PRO A 53 5.92 15.56 17.23
CA PRO A 53 5.57 15.88 15.84
C PRO A 53 6.78 15.96 14.90
N VAL A 54 7.90 16.48 15.39
CA VAL A 54 9.14 16.63 14.60
C VAL A 54 9.70 15.25 14.25
N ARG A 55 9.76 14.34 15.22
CA ARG A 55 10.27 12.99 15.02
C ARG A 55 9.44 12.20 14.01
N HIS A 56 8.11 12.28 14.11
CA HIS A 56 7.20 11.62 13.17
C HIS A 56 7.34 12.19 11.75
N THR A 57 7.51 13.50 11.64
CA THR A 57 7.77 14.19 10.36
C THR A 57 9.10 13.77 9.75
N LEU A 58 10.19 13.76 10.54
CA LEU A 58 11.51 13.33 10.07
C LEU A 58 11.50 11.88 9.61
N ARG A 59 10.75 11.01 10.31
CA ARG A 59 10.52 9.65 9.83
C ARG A 59 9.82 9.72 8.46
N ALA A 60 8.65 10.34 8.36
CA ALA A 60 7.89 10.36 7.09
C ALA A 60 8.77 10.86 5.92
N ILE A 61 9.63 11.84 6.17
CA ILE A 61 10.64 12.34 5.22
C ILE A 61 11.66 11.26 4.84
N ALA A 62 12.14 10.45 5.78
CA ALA A 62 13.14 9.40 5.53
C ALA A 62 12.69 8.34 4.51
N VAL A 63 11.38 8.14 4.34
CA VAL A 63 10.82 7.23 3.31
C VAL A 63 10.09 7.94 2.19
N ALA A 64 10.25 9.26 2.09
CA ALA A 64 9.50 10.03 1.10
C ALA A 64 9.97 9.72 -0.34
N ILE A 65 11.24 9.33 -0.51
CA ILE A 65 11.81 8.89 -1.80
C ILE A 65 11.18 7.58 -2.29
N PRO A 66 11.19 6.46 -1.53
CA PRO A 66 10.51 5.24 -1.98
C PRO A 66 8.99 5.42 -2.10
N SER A 67 8.37 6.26 -1.27
CA SER A 67 6.96 6.63 -1.41
C SER A 67 6.66 7.29 -2.76
N LEU A 68 7.44 8.31 -3.14
CA LEU A 68 7.32 8.97 -4.44
C LEU A 68 7.59 7.99 -5.58
N ALA A 69 8.60 7.12 -5.45
CA ALA A 69 8.92 6.12 -6.46
C ALA A 69 7.75 5.16 -6.71
N ALA A 70 7.09 4.66 -5.66
CA ALA A 70 5.93 3.79 -5.78
C ALA A 70 4.76 4.48 -6.52
N ILE A 71 4.49 5.75 -6.18
CA ILE A 71 3.43 6.55 -6.84
C ILE A 71 3.76 6.76 -8.32
N LEU A 72 5.02 7.10 -8.64
CA LEU A 72 5.47 7.28 -10.02
C LEU A 72 5.39 5.98 -10.82
N SER A 73 5.64 4.82 -10.21
CA SER A 73 5.49 3.52 -10.87
C SER A 73 4.06 3.25 -11.36
N VAL A 74 3.05 3.87 -10.75
CA VAL A 74 1.64 3.79 -11.20
C VAL A 74 1.28 4.92 -12.16
N ILE A 75 1.69 6.16 -11.88
CA ILE A 75 1.29 7.34 -12.67
C ILE A 75 1.99 7.40 -14.03
N ILE A 76 3.28 7.04 -14.10
CA ILE A 76 4.07 7.17 -15.33
C ILE A 76 3.55 6.28 -16.47
N PRO A 77 3.15 5.01 -16.25
CA PRO A 77 2.51 4.20 -17.29
C PRO A 77 1.26 4.85 -17.90
N VAL A 78 0.52 5.66 -17.14
CA VAL A 78 -0.68 6.39 -17.64
C VAL A 78 -0.32 7.38 -18.73
N SER A 79 0.88 7.95 -18.71
CA SER A 79 1.35 8.86 -19.76
C SER A 79 1.48 8.17 -21.14
N ILE A 80 1.54 6.83 -21.16
CA ILE A 80 1.61 5.99 -22.36
C ILE A 80 0.21 5.54 -22.81
N VAL A 81 -0.83 5.70 -21.98
CA VAL A 81 -2.23 5.44 -22.36
C VAL A 81 -2.65 6.36 -23.52
N PRO A 82 -3.47 5.90 -24.47
CA PRO A 82 -3.97 6.74 -25.56
C PRO A 82 -4.62 8.04 -25.05
N ALA A 83 -4.34 9.15 -25.74
CA ALA A 83 -4.83 10.50 -25.44
C ALA A 83 -6.32 10.55 -25.03
N LYS A 84 -7.18 9.83 -25.77
CA LYS A 84 -8.63 9.76 -25.52
C LYS A 84 -9.03 9.22 -24.14
N TYR A 85 -8.20 8.37 -23.54
CA TYR A 85 -8.48 7.73 -22.25
C TYR A 85 -7.61 8.27 -21.11
N ARG A 86 -6.55 9.03 -21.42
CA ARG A 86 -5.55 9.46 -20.45
C ARG A 86 -6.14 10.29 -19.31
N SER A 87 -7.03 11.26 -19.59
CA SER A 87 -7.71 12.03 -18.54
C SER A 87 -8.55 11.17 -17.62
N ARG A 88 -9.32 10.22 -18.18
CA ARG A 88 -10.15 9.29 -17.40
C ARG A 88 -9.30 8.36 -16.56
N ALA A 89 -8.19 7.87 -17.11
CA ALA A 89 -7.25 7.01 -16.40
C ALA A 89 -6.56 7.75 -15.24
N LEU A 90 -6.11 8.99 -15.43
CA LEU A 90 -5.53 9.81 -14.37
C LEU A 90 -6.54 10.08 -13.25
N LEU A 91 -7.78 10.44 -13.60
CA LEU A 91 -8.84 10.66 -12.60
C LEU A 91 -9.20 9.37 -11.86
N MET A 92 -9.27 8.24 -12.55
CA MET A 92 -9.53 6.94 -11.94
C MET A 92 -8.43 6.56 -10.95
N ILE A 93 -7.16 6.75 -11.31
CA ILE A 93 -6.02 6.46 -10.44
C ILE A 93 -5.99 7.39 -9.22
N ASP A 94 -6.33 8.66 -9.39
CA ASP A 94 -6.45 9.59 -8.27
C ASP A 94 -7.53 9.16 -7.27
N ILE A 95 -8.71 8.76 -7.78
CA ILE A 95 -9.79 8.22 -6.95
C ILE A 95 -9.33 6.94 -6.24
N LEU A 96 -8.67 6.02 -6.94
CA LEU A 96 -8.18 4.78 -6.35
C LEU A 96 -7.15 5.04 -5.24
N PHE A 97 -6.20 5.95 -5.44
CA PHE A 97 -5.25 6.35 -4.40
C PHE A 97 -5.94 7.04 -3.23
N SER A 98 -6.94 7.88 -3.48
CA SER A 98 -7.72 8.54 -2.42
C SER A 98 -8.49 7.53 -1.56
N VAL A 99 -9.09 6.52 -2.20
CA VAL A 99 -9.77 5.42 -1.51
C VAL A 99 -8.77 4.57 -0.73
N LEU A 100 -7.59 4.28 -1.30
CA LEU A 100 -6.55 3.53 -0.61
C LEU A 100 -6.06 4.26 0.64
N VAL A 101 -5.77 5.56 0.53
CA VAL A 101 -5.36 6.41 1.67
C VAL A 101 -6.47 6.49 2.72
N LEU A 102 -7.74 6.63 2.31
CA LEU A 102 -8.85 6.58 3.26
C LEU A 102 -8.90 5.24 4.00
N THR A 103 -8.75 4.13 3.26
CA THR A 103 -8.74 2.78 3.81
C THR A 103 -7.61 2.62 4.84
N ASP A 104 -6.39 3.05 4.50
CA ASP A 104 -5.25 3.02 5.41
C ASP A 104 -5.51 3.85 6.68
N VAL A 105 -6.06 5.05 6.54
CA VAL A 105 -6.40 5.91 7.68
C VAL A 105 -7.42 5.23 8.61
N LEU A 106 -8.41 4.54 8.06
CA LEU A 106 -9.41 3.80 8.84
C LEU A 106 -8.81 2.55 9.50
N PHE A 107 -7.97 1.81 8.80
CA PHE A 107 -7.27 0.64 9.33
C PHE A 107 -6.33 1.02 10.47
N ILE A 108 -5.57 2.12 10.33
CA ILE A 108 -4.71 2.61 11.40
C ILE A 108 -5.55 3.01 12.63
N ARG A 109 -6.71 3.64 12.45
CA ARG A 109 -7.58 4.02 13.58
C ARG A 109 -8.20 2.83 14.29
N TYR A 110 -8.60 1.79 13.56
CA TYR A 110 -9.30 0.64 14.13
C TYR A 110 -8.33 -0.43 14.65
N TYR A 111 -7.35 -0.82 13.84
CA TYR A 111 -6.42 -1.91 14.11
C TYR A 111 -5.05 -1.46 14.60
N SER A 112 -4.70 -0.18 14.47
CA SER A 112 -3.30 0.26 14.58
C SER A 112 -2.40 -0.55 13.63
N ASP A 113 -2.90 -0.80 12.42
CA ASP A 113 -2.22 -1.54 11.36
C ASP A 113 -2.58 -0.96 9.97
N ILE A 114 -1.91 -1.41 8.91
CA ILE A 114 -2.15 -1.00 7.53
C ILE A 114 -3.01 -2.02 6.78
N PHE A 115 -3.76 -1.54 5.80
CA PHE A 115 -4.58 -2.39 4.93
C PHE A 115 -3.70 -3.26 4.02
N ILE A 116 -4.17 -4.48 3.71
CA ILE A 116 -3.63 -5.31 2.63
C ILE A 116 -4.74 -5.74 1.68
N PHE A 117 -4.43 -5.87 0.39
CA PHE A 117 -5.38 -6.26 -0.65
C PHE A 117 -5.97 -7.66 -0.43
N HIS A 118 -5.27 -8.54 0.32
CA HIS A 118 -5.82 -9.83 0.72
C HIS A 118 -7.08 -9.68 1.59
N ASP A 119 -7.19 -8.62 2.39
CA ASP A 119 -8.33 -8.39 3.28
C ASP A 119 -9.65 -8.22 2.50
N ILE A 120 -9.58 -7.81 1.22
CA ILE A 120 -10.75 -7.72 0.33
C ILE A 120 -11.42 -9.08 0.15
N LEU A 121 -10.63 -10.16 0.09
CA LEU A 121 -11.14 -11.53 -0.07
C LEU A 121 -11.87 -12.02 1.18
N LEU A 122 -11.63 -11.39 2.33
CA LEU A 122 -12.21 -11.73 3.62
C LEU A 122 -13.43 -10.86 3.97
N LEU A 123 -13.70 -9.78 3.21
CA LEU A 123 -14.83 -8.86 3.46
C LEU A 123 -16.20 -9.54 3.59
N PRO A 124 -16.57 -10.57 2.79
CA PRO A 124 -17.87 -11.23 2.94
C PRO A 124 -18.07 -11.88 4.32
N GLN A 125 -16.97 -12.25 4.98
CA GLN A 125 -16.96 -12.97 6.25
C GLN A 125 -16.94 -12.04 7.46
N THR A 126 -16.57 -10.76 7.28
CA THR A 126 -16.28 -9.81 8.36
C THR A 126 -17.29 -8.65 8.46
N GLY A 127 -18.51 -8.83 7.96
CA GLY A 127 -19.51 -7.76 7.80
C GLY A 127 -19.83 -6.94 9.07
N LEU A 128 -19.76 -7.54 10.27
CA LEU A 128 -19.91 -6.82 11.54
C LEU A 128 -18.72 -5.88 11.81
N ILE A 129 -17.51 -6.30 11.49
CA ILE A 129 -16.28 -5.54 11.70
C ILE A 129 -16.20 -4.37 10.72
N ALA A 130 -16.60 -4.58 9.46
CA ALA A 130 -16.66 -3.52 8.46
C ALA A 130 -17.50 -2.33 8.94
N LYS A 131 -18.69 -2.57 9.53
CA LYS A 131 -19.54 -1.50 10.08
C LYS A 131 -18.83 -0.69 11.18
N SER A 132 -18.07 -1.36 12.05
CA SER A 132 -17.28 -0.69 13.09
C SER A 132 -16.18 0.19 12.49
N ILE A 133 -15.50 -0.27 11.44
CA ILE A 133 -14.49 0.52 10.73
C ILE A 133 -15.12 1.77 10.09
N TRP A 134 -16.26 1.62 9.41
CA TRP A 134 -16.97 2.75 8.80
C TRP A 134 -17.46 3.78 9.82
N SER A 135 -17.77 3.35 11.05
CA SER A 135 -18.17 4.26 12.14
C SER A 135 -17.05 5.20 12.60
N LEU A 136 -15.79 4.90 12.26
CA LEU A 136 -14.61 5.73 12.58
C LEU A 136 -14.34 6.83 11.54
N LEU A 137 -15.17 6.92 10.50
CA LEU A 137 -15.13 8.03 9.55
C LEU A 137 -15.34 9.37 10.28
N LYS A 138 -14.46 10.33 10.00
CA LYS A 138 -14.55 11.69 10.50
C LYS A 138 -14.83 12.62 9.32
N LEU A 139 -15.53 13.73 9.58
CA LEU A 139 -15.85 14.71 8.54
C LEU A 139 -14.59 15.24 7.80
N ARG A 140 -13.46 15.34 8.51
CA ARG A 140 -12.16 15.73 7.94
C ARG A 140 -11.62 14.76 6.89
N ASP A 141 -12.07 13.51 6.87
CA ASP A 141 -11.60 12.51 5.91
C ASP A 141 -12.09 12.81 4.48
N VAL A 142 -13.15 13.62 4.35
CA VAL A 142 -13.60 14.16 3.05
C VAL A 142 -12.49 14.98 2.37
N LEU A 143 -11.59 15.61 3.13
CA LEU A 143 -10.47 16.38 2.59
C LEU A 143 -9.49 15.53 1.76
N ILE A 144 -9.46 14.21 1.97
CA ILE A 144 -8.65 13.27 1.15
C ILE A 144 -9.10 13.29 -0.32
N PHE A 145 -10.35 13.67 -0.59
CA PHE A 145 -10.94 13.72 -1.93
C PHE A 145 -11.07 15.15 -2.48
N ALA A 146 -10.60 16.17 -1.77
CA ALA A 146 -10.82 17.58 -2.12
C ALA A 146 -10.12 18.01 -3.42
N ASP A 147 -9.07 17.30 -3.82
CA ASP A 147 -8.32 17.51 -5.05
C ASP A 147 -9.01 16.93 -6.30
N ILE A 148 -9.88 15.92 -6.16
CA ILE A 148 -10.59 15.31 -7.29
C ILE A 148 -11.45 16.36 -8.04
N PRO A 149 -12.27 17.19 -7.37
CA PRO A 149 -12.98 18.29 -8.03
C PRO A 149 -12.04 19.30 -8.69
N LEU A 150 -10.90 19.61 -8.06
CA LEU A 150 -9.91 20.56 -8.59
C LEU A 150 -9.28 20.03 -9.87
N ILE A 151 -8.82 18.77 -9.88
CA ILE A 151 -8.24 18.10 -11.04
C ILE A 151 -9.30 17.98 -12.14
N MET A 152 -10.54 17.60 -11.80
CA MET A 152 -11.64 17.53 -12.76
C MET A 152 -11.92 18.89 -13.41
N TRP A 153 -11.90 19.98 -12.63
CA TRP A 153 -12.07 21.33 -13.14
C TRP A 153 -10.92 21.74 -14.05
N MET A 154 -9.66 21.47 -13.68
CA MET A 154 -8.49 21.73 -14.53
C MET A 154 -8.57 20.97 -15.85
N LEU A 155 -8.89 19.67 -15.80
CA LEU A 155 -9.07 18.81 -16.98
C LEU A 155 -10.13 19.34 -17.95
N LYS A 156 -11.26 19.86 -17.42
CA LYS A 156 -12.35 20.45 -18.22
C LYS A 156 -11.98 21.83 -18.76
N ARG A 157 -11.45 22.73 -17.92
CA ARG A 157 -11.16 24.13 -18.26
C ARG A 157 -10.08 24.24 -19.33
N GLU A 158 -9.02 23.46 -19.22
CA GLU A 158 -7.90 23.52 -20.16
C GLU A 158 -8.12 22.66 -21.41
N ARG A 159 -9.29 22.01 -21.56
CA ARG A 159 -9.64 21.11 -22.68
C ARG A 159 -8.55 20.07 -22.98
N ILE A 160 -7.84 19.58 -21.97
CA ILE A 160 -6.63 18.75 -22.14
C ILE A 160 -6.92 17.44 -22.90
N ALA A 161 -8.15 16.93 -22.83
CA ALA A 161 -8.59 15.78 -23.61
C ALA A 161 -8.38 15.96 -25.14
N LEU A 162 -8.40 17.19 -25.64
CA LEU A 162 -8.15 17.55 -27.05
C LEU A 162 -6.67 17.83 -27.35
N CYS A 163 -5.83 17.86 -26.31
CA CYS A 163 -4.48 18.40 -26.31
C CYS A 163 -3.41 17.37 -25.91
N PHE A 164 -3.81 16.18 -25.46
CA PHE A 164 -2.88 15.10 -25.16
C PHE A 164 -2.03 14.74 -26.39
N GLU A 165 -0.72 14.89 -26.26
CA GLU A 165 0.22 14.62 -27.35
C GLU A 165 0.12 13.14 -27.75
N LYS A 166 0.16 12.87 -29.07
CA LYS A 166 0.28 11.51 -29.59
C LYS A 166 1.51 10.84 -28.97
N ILE A 167 1.43 9.54 -28.77
CA ILE A 167 2.52 8.78 -28.17
C ILE A 167 3.72 8.84 -29.13
N SER A 168 4.81 9.47 -28.68
CA SER A 168 6.06 9.56 -29.44
C SER A 168 7.10 8.59 -28.89
N ARG A 169 8.05 8.16 -29.73
CA ARG A 169 9.17 7.30 -29.28
C ARG A 169 9.97 7.94 -28.14
N LYS A 170 10.16 9.26 -28.19
CA LYS A 170 10.83 10.03 -27.12
C LYS A 170 10.04 9.96 -25.81
N ARG A 171 8.71 10.10 -25.85
CA ARG A 171 7.86 9.97 -24.66
C ARG A 171 7.97 8.57 -24.05
N ILE A 172 7.88 7.52 -24.87
CA ILE A 172 8.00 6.14 -24.38
C ILE A 172 9.36 5.95 -23.70
N SER A 173 10.45 6.34 -24.36
CA SER A 173 11.80 6.21 -23.80
C SER A 173 11.98 6.94 -22.47
N VAL A 174 11.51 8.19 -22.35
CA VAL A 174 11.58 8.95 -21.09
C VAL A 174 10.71 8.30 -20.00
N SER A 175 9.51 7.84 -20.36
CA SER A 175 8.59 7.21 -19.40
C SER A 175 9.15 5.88 -18.89
N LEU A 176 9.75 5.07 -19.76
CA LEU A 176 10.41 3.83 -19.38
C LEU A 176 11.65 4.08 -18.52
N PHE A 177 12.42 5.13 -18.80
CA PHE A 177 13.57 5.50 -17.97
C PHE A 177 13.15 5.93 -16.56
N ILE A 178 12.12 6.77 -16.44
CA ILE A 178 11.58 7.18 -15.13
C ILE A 178 11.00 5.97 -14.40
N LEU A 179 10.27 5.10 -15.10
CA LEU A 179 9.72 3.88 -14.52
C LEU A 179 10.82 2.93 -14.01
N PHE A 180 11.89 2.75 -14.79
CA PHE A 180 13.06 1.97 -14.39
C PHE A 180 13.69 2.52 -13.11
N LEU A 181 13.90 3.84 -13.03
CA LEU A 181 14.45 4.47 -11.82
C LEU A 181 13.51 4.27 -10.62
N ALA A 182 12.20 4.48 -10.80
CA ALA A 182 11.20 4.31 -9.76
C ALA A 182 11.15 2.87 -9.23
N VAL A 183 11.16 1.88 -10.12
CA VAL A 183 11.23 0.46 -9.73
C VAL A 183 12.55 0.14 -9.03
N SER A 184 13.68 0.69 -9.52
CA SER A 184 15.00 0.45 -8.90
C SER A 184 15.07 0.97 -7.47
N VAL A 185 14.48 2.14 -7.20
CA VAL A 185 14.37 2.69 -5.83
C VAL A 185 13.55 1.76 -4.93
N GLN A 186 12.44 1.22 -5.42
CA GLN A 186 11.61 0.29 -4.64
C GLN A 186 12.32 -1.03 -4.36
N VAL A 187 12.99 -1.60 -5.36
CA VAL A 187 13.80 -2.82 -5.20
C VAL A 187 14.91 -2.58 -4.19
N PHE A 188 15.59 -1.44 -4.25
CA PHE A 188 16.63 -1.07 -3.29
C PHE A 188 16.06 -0.92 -1.86
N ALA A 189 14.90 -0.28 -1.69
CA ALA A 189 14.25 -0.15 -0.38
C ALA A 189 13.88 -1.53 0.21
N GLY A 190 13.34 -2.43 -0.61
CA GLY A 190 13.03 -3.81 -0.20
C GLY A 190 14.28 -4.62 0.13
N TRP A 191 15.34 -4.50 -0.67
CA TRP A 191 16.63 -5.14 -0.41
C TRP A 191 17.26 -4.65 0.90
N ARG A 192 17.27 -3.34 1.12
CA ARG A 192 17.76 -2.73 2.37
C ARG A 192 17.01 -3.25 3.59
N LEU A 193 15.68 -3.32 3.53
CA LEU A 193 14.88 -3.87 4.61
C LEU A 193 15.24 -5.35 4.86
N ARG A 194 15.46 -6.13 3.80
CA ARG A 194 15.82 -7.55 3.91
C ARG A 194 17.17 -7.77 4.58
N GLU A 195 18.17 -6.95 4.24
CA GLU A 195 19.52 -6.99 4.84
C GLU A 195 19.49 -6.54 6.30
N GLU A 196 18.87 -5.39 6.59
CA GLU A 196 18.91 -4.83 7.94
C GLU A 196 17.96 -5.55 8.92
N ARG A 197 16.85 -6.11 8.42
CA ARG A 197 15.79 -6.73 9.24
C ARG A 197 15.17 -7.97 8.56
N PRO A 198 15.93 -9.06 8.35
CA PRO A 198 15.45 -10.24 7.63
C PRO A 198 14.20 -10.88 8.25
N ASN A 199 14.08 -10.81 9.59
CA ASN A 199 12.98 -11.40 10.33
C ASN A 199 11.65 -10.63 10.18
N ILE A 200 11.68 -9.33 9.87
CA ILE A 200 10.44 -8.55 9.70
C ILE A 200 9.75 -8.96 8.39
N MET A 201 10.54 -9.17 7.34
CA MET A 201 10.02 -9.60 6.03
C MET A 201 9.46 -11.03 6.07
N SER A 202 10.06 -11.92 6.86
CA SER A 202 9.59 -13.31 6.98
C SER A 202 8.42 -13.47 7.95
N ALA A 203 8.31 -12.61 8.96
CA ALA A 203 7.23 -12.69 9.93
C ALA A 203 5.92 -12.07 9.43
N MET A 204 5.94 -11.03 8.58
CA MET A 204 4.77 -10.25 8.10
C MET A 204 3.73 -9.81 9.17
N TYR A 205 3.99 -10.09 10.46
CA TYR A 205 3.13 -9.73 11.58
C TYR A 205 3.20 -8.24 11.93
N ASP A 206 4.29 -7.56 11.55
CA ASP A 206 4.49 -6.13 11.85
C ASP A 206 4.60 -5.33 10.56
N ARG A 207 3.45 -5.14 9.91
CA ARG A 207 3.33 -4.45 8.61
C ARG A 207 3.65 -2.97 8.75
N LEU A 208 3.29 -2.35 9.87
CA LEU A 208 3.69 -0.97 10.16
C LEU A 208 5.21 -0.84 10.22
N SER A 209 5.93 -1.78 10.83
CA SER A 209 7.39 -1.77 10.77
C SER A 209 7.90 -1.93 9.34
N VAL A 210 7.31 -2.77 8.48
CA VAL A 210 7.69 -2.81 7.06
C VAL A 210 7.51 -1.43 6.41
N CYS A 211 6.33 -0.83 6.59
CA CYS A 211 6.03 0.52 6.12
C CYS A 211 7.04 1.54 6.66
N ALA A 212 7.55 1.34 7.89
CA ALA A 212 8.56 2.17 8.55
C ALA A 212 9.91 2.21 7.81
N TRP A 213 10.20 1.22 6.95
CA TRP A 213 11.41 1.17 6.14
C TRP A 213 11.19 1.53 4.67
N VAL A 214 10.04 1.14 4.09
CA VAL A 214 9.83 1.26 2.65
C VAL A 214 8.80 2.32 2.24
N SER A 215 8.07 2.91 3.18
CA SER A 215 6.81 3.69 2.99
C SER A 215 5.58 2.82 2.78
N THR A 216 4.42 3.40 3.11
CA THR A 216 3.10 2.81 2.87
C THR A 216 2.81 2.61 1.39
N ALA A 217 3.17 3.57 0.52
CA ALA A 217 2.97 3.43 -0.92
C ALA A 217 3.78 2.28 -1.52
N SER A 218 5.06 2.12 -1.14
CA SER A 218 5.87 0.98 -1.60
C SER A 218 5.43 -0.34 -0.99
N PHE A 219 4.92 -0.33 0.25
CA PHE A 219 4.34 -1.52 0.88
C PHE A 219 3.17 -2.07 0.05
N HIS A 220 2.21 -1.21 -0.33
CA HIS A 220 1.08 -1.60 -1.18
C HIS A 220 1.51 -2.14 -2.54
N TRP A 221 2.56 -1.58 -3.13
CA TRP A 221 3.13 -2.12 -4.37
C TRP A 221 3.66 -3.56 -4.19
N GLY A 222 4.37 -3.79 -3.08
CA GLY A 222 4.83 -5.13 -2.69
C GLY A 222 3.69 -6.10 -2.42
N ASP A 223 2.62 -5.63 -1.78
CA ASP A 223 1.43 -6.44 -1.48
C ASP A 223 0.69 -6.87 -2.75
N VAL A 224 0.50 -5.96 -3.71
CA VAL A 224 -0.08 -6.32 -5.03
C VAL A 224 0.77 -7.38 -5.73
N ILE A 225 2.10 -7.23 -5.71
CA ILE A 225 3.00 -8.23 -6.30
C ILE A 225 2.88 -9.56 -5.58
N SER A 226 2.90 -9.57 -4.24
CA SER A 226 2.78 -10.79 -3.44
C SER A 226 1.46 -11.51 -3.70
N LEU A 227 0.34 -10.77 -3.73
CA LEU A 227 -0.97 -11.31 -4.04
C LEU A 227 -1.03 -11.88 -5.46
N THR A 228 -0.41 -11.18 -6.43
CA THR A 228 -0.34 -11.63 -7.83
C THR A 228 0.47 -12.91 -7.94
N VAL A 229 1.66 -12.97 -7.33
CA VAL A 229 2.53 -14.15 -7.33
C VAL A 229 1.80 -15.34 -6.72
N LYS A 230 1.15 -15.15 -5.56
CA LYS A 230 0.37 -16.19 -4.88
C LYS A 230 -0.78 -16.72 -5.72
N ALA A 231 -1.41 -15.88 -6.55
CA ALA A 231 -2.47 -16.33 -7.46
C ALA A 231 -1.97 -17.26 -8.58
N PHE A 232 -0.66 -17.27 -8.87
CA PHE A 232 -0.02 -18.20 -9.80
C PHE A 232 0.65 -19.39 -9.12
N GLU A 233 0.73 -19.41 -7.78
CA GLU A 233 1.26 -20.56 -7.06
C GLU A 233 0.25 -21.72 -7.12
N PRO A 234 0.69 -22.94 -7.47
CA PRO A 234 -0.16 -24.10 -7.44
C PRO A 234 -0.73 -24.36 -6.03
N ASP A 235 -2.01 -24.70 -5.94
CA ASP A 235 -2.66 -25.09 -4.67
C ASP A 235 -2.16 -26.44 -4.13
N ASN A 236 -1.25 -27.13 -4.83
CA ASN A 236 -0.76 -28.43 -4.41
C ASN A 236 0.45 -28.31 -3.46
N VAL A 237 0.36 -29.00 -2.32
CA VAL A 237 1.49 -29.14 -1.40
C VAL A 237 2.36 -30.30 -1.89
N PRO A 238 3.67 -30.10 -2.14
CA PRO A 238 4.55 -31.20 -2.56
C PRO A 238 4.57 -32.32 -1.53
N GLN A 239 4.51 -33.58 -1.99
CA GLN A 239 4.48 -34.76 -1.10
C GLN A 239 5.62 -34.75 -0.07
N ARG A 240 6.81 -34.32 -0.48
CA ARG A 240 7.97 -34.13 0.41
C ARG A 240 7.67 -33.27 1.64
N LYS A 241 6.89 -32.18 1.47
CA LYS A 241 6.53 -31.27 2.57
C LYS A 241 5.48 -31.90 3.49
N ILE A 242 4.59 -32.72 2.92
CA ILE A 242 3.65 -33.53 3.71
C ILE A 242 4.41 -34.54 4.56
N ASP A 243 5.41 -35.23 4.00
CA ASP A 243 6.21 -36.21 4.71
C ASP A 243 7.08 -35.56 5.80
N GLU A 244 7.63 -34.38 5.55
CA GLU A 244 8.35 -33.57 6.54
C GLU A 244 7.44 -33.18 7.71
N LEU A 245 6.22 -32.67 7.43
CA LEU A 245 5.25 -32.31 8.46
C LEU A 245 4.82 -33.52 9.28
N ARG A 246 4.55 -34.67 8.64
CA ARG A 246 4.25 -35.93 9.33
C ARG A 246 5.37 -36.32 10.28
N GLY A 247 6.62 -36.33 9.80
CA GLY A 247 7.78 -36.62 10.65
C GLY A 247 7.95 -35.62 11.80
N TRP A 248 7.59 -34.34 11.61
CA TRP A 248 7.60 -33.34 12.68
C TRP A 248 6.53 -33.63 13.75
N PHE A 249 5.31 -33.99 13.35
CA PHE A 249 4.24 -34.38 14.26
C PHE A 249 4.57 -35.67 15.00
N ASP A 250 5.01 -36.72 14.30
CA ASP A 250 5.34 -38.04 14.87
C ASP A 250 6.38 -37.93 15.99
N LYS A 251 7.40 -37.08 15.80
CA LYS A 251 8.43 -36.80 16.82
C LYS A 251 7.90 -36.06 18.05
N ARG A 252 6.73 -35.42 17.97
CA ARG A 252 6.15 -34.57 19.01
C ARG A 252 4.87 -35.14 19.62
N ILE A 253 4.43 -36.32 19.20
CA ILE A 253 3.40 -37.07 19.90
C ILE A 253 3.99 -37.48 21.26
N LYS A 254 3.78 -36.63 22.26
CA LYS A 254 4.07 -36.95 23.67
C LYS A 254 3.02 -37.95 24.13
N THR A 255 3.44 -39.23 24.16
CA THR A 255 2.86 -40.35 24.90
C THR A 255 1.34 -40.52 24.85
N ASN A 256 0.91 -41.66 24.31
CA ASN A 256 -0.44 -42.22 24.44
C ASN A 256 -0.86 -42.31 25.92
N LYS A 257 -1.39 -41.21 26.47
CA LYS A 257 -2.14 -41.27 27.71
C LYS A 257 -3.48 -41.92 27.41
N THR A 258 -3.86 -42.89 28.20
CA THR A 258 -5.20 -43.46 28.20
C THR A 258 -6.19 -42.30 28.38
N PRO A 259 -7.15 -42.07 27.46
CA PRO A 259 -8.02 -40.91 27.53
C PRO A 259 -8.90 -41.00 28.79
N PRO A 260 -8.73 -40.07 29.76
CA PRO A 260 -9.35 -40.18 31.09
C PRO A 260 -10.88 -40.04 31.08
N ALA A 261 -11.45 -39.56 29.96
CA ALA A 261 -12.87 -39.29 29.79
C ALA A 261 -13.48 -40.00 28.58
N ARG A 262 -12.94 -41.18 28.19
CA ARG A 262 -13.47 -41.97 27.07
C ARG A 262 -14.97 -42.25 27.25
N GLY A 263 -15.78 -41.89 26.26
CA GLY A 263 -17.23 -42.12 26.27
C GLY A 263 -18.06 -41.05 27.00
N LYS A 264 -17.46 -39.94 27.47
CA LYS A 264 -18.19 -38.81 28.04
C LYS A 264 -18.51 -37.74 26.98
N ASN A 265 -19.51 -36.90 27.25
CA ASN A 265 -19.82 -35.74 26.43
C ASN A 265 -18.75 -34.66 26.57
N LEU A 266 -18.38 -34.00 25.47
CA LEU A 266 -17.49 -32.84 25.45
C LEU A 266 -18.34 -31.57 25.34
N ILE A 267 -18.27 -30.71 26.35
CA ILE A 267 -18.83 -29.35 26.29
C ILE A 267 -17.64 -28.39 26.19
N MET A 268 -17.51 -27.71 25.05
CA MET A 268 -16.48 -26.71 24.81
C MET A 268 -17.11 -25.33 24.90
N ILE A 269 -16.63 -24.50 25.82
CA ILE A 269 -17.08 -23.11 25.99
C ILE A 269 -15.95 -22.20 25.51
N GLN A 270 -16.18 -21.47 24.42
CA GLN A 270 -15.27 -20.44 23.93
C GLN A 270 -15.59 -19.12 24.63
N CYS A 271 -14.74 -18.69 25.55
CA CYS A 271 -14.84 -17.40 26.20
C CYS A 271 -14.09 -16.35 25.37
N GLU A 272 -14.81 -15.52 24.63
CA GLU A 272 -14.21 -14.48 23.81
C GLU A 272 -13.58 -13.38 24.66
N ALA A 273 -12.34 -12.98 24.32
CA ALA A 273 -11.55 -11.95 25.00
C ALA A 273 -11.30 -12.16 26.51
N LEU A 274 -11.56 -13.34 27.07
CA LEU A 274 -11.24 -13.65 28.47
C LEU A 274 -9.75 -13.96 28.61
N GLN A 275 -9.04 -13.14 29.38
CA GLN A 275 -7.63 -13.36 29.70
C GLN A 275 -7.46 -14.05 31.05
N GLN A 276 -6.39 -14.83 31.20
CA GLN A 276 -6.13 -15.62 32.40
C GLN A 276 -6.03 -14.77 33.68
N PHE A 277 -5.68 -13.49 33.62
CA PHE A 277 -5.59 -12.65 34.82
C PHE A 277 -6.96 -12.40 35.49
N VAL A 278 -8.06 -12.62 34.77
CA VAL A 278 -9.44 -12.45 35.25
C VAL A 278 -9.93 -13.71 36.00
N VAL A 279 -9.29 -14.86 35.78
CA VAL A 279 -9.68 -16.19 36.30
C VAL A 279 -8.69 -16.66 37.36
#